data_AF-A0A409VNP4-F1
#
_entry.id   AF-A0A409VNP4-F1
#
_cell.length_a   1.000
_cell.length_b   1.000
_cell.length_c   1.000
_cell.angle_alpha   90.00
_cell.angle_beta   90.00
_cell.angle_gamma   90.00
#
_symmetry.space_group_name_H-M   'P 1'
#
loop_
_entity.id
_entity.type
_entity.pdbx_description
1 polymer ?
#
loop_
_entity_poly.entity_id
_entity_poly.type
_entity_poly.pdbx_seq_one_letter_code
_entity_poly.pdbx_strand_id
1 'polypeptide(L)'
;MSSSTLRSRSRVEPSKSTTNQDNIGSNDSYLIPAPYTLPVSYFSVVGVHTTLWAFTALYLPRSTFLTDITTPEWDESQLSSRDRPQHPFLEALTRSPTSTLVCICAGALLLQGWWAGWLRDLWLEMNLRGTEDERRVQRASYRNKKVTAFRESLVLTLAASIAIHIILIAFGAPITSYILKTYLLALLLAIMTVYAPAYVIGVPLGSSNLSVVKRWTWLRLFVELSPRTPVERALVYPAVGTVVGCWLGIIPIALDWDRPWQAWPLTPAFAAIGGYIISSLSALTVNALVQLGSGNNIA
;
A
#
# COMPACT_ATOMS: atom_id res chain seq x y z
N MET A 1 -79.96 14.03 -35.66
CA MET A 1 -78.75 13.18 -35.57
C MET A 1 -78.91 12.23 -34.39
N SER A 2 -78.82 10.93 -34.68
CA SER A 2 -78.65 9.75 -33.80
C SER A 2 -79.46 9.58 -32.51
N SER A 3 -80.48 8.73 -32.64
CA SER A 3 -80.67 7.45 -31.93
C SER A 3 -80.50 7.35 -30.41
N SER A 4 -81.67 7.16 -29.79
CA SER A 4 -81.95 6.36 -28.59
C SER A 4 -81.33 4.95 -28.58
N THR A 5 -80.92 4.44 -27.42
CA THR A 5 -81.51 3.22 -26.78
C THR A 5 -80.88 2.87 -25.43
N LEU A 6 -81.76 2.53 -24.49
CA LEU A 6 -81.54 2.07 -23.12
C LEU A 6 -80.91 0.67 -23.02
N ARG A 7 -80.15 0.40 -21.95
CA ARG A 7 -80.24 -0.91 -21.25
C ARG A 7 -79.62 -0.89 -19.85
N SER A 8 -80.45 -1.13 -18.84
CA SER A 8 -80.04 -1.57 -17.50
C SER A 8 -79.68 -3.07 -17.52
N ARG A 9 -78.63 -3.50 -16.80
CA ARG A 9 -78.52 -4.89 -16.32
C ARG A 9 -77.61 -5.02 -15.08
N SER A 10 -78.24 -5.47 -14.00
CA SER A 10 -77.82 -6.31 -12.86
C SER A 10 -76.33 -6.58 -12.54
N ARG A 11 -76.06 -6.37 -11.23
CA ARG A 11 -75.05 -6.91 -10.30
C ARG A 11 -74.37 -8.24 -10.68
N VAL A 12 -73.03 -8.29 -10.48
CA VAL A 12 -72.24 -9.51 -10.25
C VAL A 12 -71.17 -9.18 -9.20
N GLU A 13 -71.24 -9.82 -8.03
CA GLU A 13 -70.09 -9.98 -7.13
C GLU A 13 -69.35 -11.28 -7.50
N PRO A 14 -68.02 -11.25 -7.52
CA PRO A 14 -67.24 -12.42 -7.08
C PRO A 14 -65.99 -11.97 -6.29
N SER A 15 -65.31 -12.74 -5.47
CA SER A 15 -65.49 -14.05 -4.84
C SER A 15 -64.35 -14.11 -3.81
N LYS A 16 -64.59 -14.55 -2.58
CA LYS A 16 -63.49 -14.94 -1.68
C LYS A 16 -62.84 -16.21 -2.26
N SER A 17 -61.60 -16.10 -2.73
CA SER A 17 -60.74 -17.24 -3.01
C SER A 17 -59.46 -17.12 -2.19
N THR A 18 -59.33 -18.07 -1.29
CA THR A 18 -58.16 -18.44 -0.50
C THR A 18 -56.95 -18.74 -1.38
N THR A 19 -55.76 -18.78 -0.75
CA THR A 19 -54.50 -19.43 -1.18
C THR A 19 -53.49 -18.53 -1.91
N ASN A 20 -52.50 -18.01 -1.19
CA ASN A 20 -51.17 -18.63 -1.12
C ASN A 20 -50.22 -17.77 -0.27
N GLN A 21 -49.56 -18.42 0.67
CA GLN A 21 -48.33 -17.92 1.30
C GLN A 21 -47.23 -17.89 0.24
N ASP A 22 -47.19 -16.83 -0.56
CA ASP A 22 -46.03 -16.55 -1.41
C ASP A 22 -44.99 -15.86 -0.54
N ASN A 23 -44.20 -16.70 0.11
CA ASN A 23 -42.75 -16.63 0.14
C ASN A 23 -42.21 -15.21 0.00
N ILE A 24 -42.06 -14.52 1.14
CA ILE A 24 -41.17 -13.36 1.27
C ILE A 24 -39.76 -13.90 1.06
N GLY A 25 -39.41 -14.11 -0.20
CA GLY A 25 -38.07 -14.36 -0.66
C GLY A 25 -37.25 -13.15 -0.30
N SER A 26 -36.41 -13.33 0.71
CA SER A 26 -35.29 -12.48 1.08
C SER A 26 -34.38 -12.28 -0.14
N ASN A 27 -34.75 -11.35 -1.03
CA ASN A 27 -33.92 -10.84 -2.10
C ASN A 27 -32.98 -9.74 -1.60
N ASP A 28 -32.33 -10.00 -0.45
CA ASP A 28 -31.18 -9.23 0.03
C ASP A 28 -29.86 -9.78 -0.54
N SER A 29 -29.92 -10.40 -1.73
CA SER A 29 -28.75 -10.91 -2.46
C SER A 29 -28.09 -9.83 -3.35
N TYR A 30 -28.04 -8.58 -2.88
CA TYR A 30 -27.24 -7.50 -3.48
C TYR A 30 -25.92 -7.21 -2.75
N LEU A 31 -25.49 -8.09 -1.83
CA LEU A 31 -24.23 -7.96 -1.10
C LEU A 31 -23.42 -9.26 -1.14
N ILE A 32 -23.04 -9.70 -2.34
CA ILE A 32 -21.84 -10.54 -2.49
C ILE A 32 -20.71 -9.61 -2.95
N PRO A 33 -19.93 -9.02 -2.04
CA PRO A 33 -18.73 -8.31 -2.44
C PRO A 33 -17.73 -9.30 -3.08
N ALA A 34 -16.88 -8.74 -3.95
CA ALA A 34 -15.87 -9.42 -4.77
C ALA A 34 -15.20 -10.61 -4.07
N PRO A 35 -14.77 -11.66 -4.81
CA PRO A 35 -14.20 -12.87 -4.21
C PRO A 35 -13.15 -12.52 -3.17
N TYR A 36 -13.43 -12.86 -1.90
CA TYR A 36 -12.57 -12.61 -0.76
C TYR A 36 -11.28 -13.46 -0.76
N THR A 37 -11.12 -14.31 -1.78
CA THR A 37 -10.03 -15.27 -1.88
C THR A 37 -8.88 -14.68 -2.68
N LEU A 38 -7.69 -14.68 -2.07
CA LEU A 38 -6.47 -14.37 -2.79
C LEU A 38 -5.99 -15.59 -3.57
N PRO A 39 -5.32 -15.39 -4.71
CA PRO A 39 -4.65 -16.48 -5.38
C PRO A 39 -3.54 -17.04 -4.49
N VAL A 40 -3.27 -18.35 -4.56
CA VAL A 40 -2.20 -19.00 -3.80
C VAL A 40 -0.82 -18.39 -4.10
N SER A 41 -0.65 -17.82 -5.30
CA SER A 41 0.56 -17.08 -5.67
C SER A 41 0.86 -15.90 -4.75
N TYR A 42 -0.15 -15.29 -4.12
CA TYR A 42 0.03 -14.18 -3.18
C TYR A 42 1.03 -14.51 -2.06
N PHE A 43 0.97 -15.73 -1.51
CA PHE A 43 1.88 -16.18 -0.46
C PHE A 43 3.34 -16.14 -0.90
N SER A 44 3.60 -16.67 -2.09
CA SER A 44 4.93 -16.67 -2.68
C SER A 44 5.40 -15.27 -3.03
N VAL A 45 4.53 -14.43 -3.63
CA VAL A 45 4.90 -13.06 -4.04
C VAL A 45 5.22 -12.18 -2.82
N VAL A 46 4.46 -12.28 -1.71
CA VAL A 46 4.80 -11.58 -0.46
C VAL A 46 6.14 -12.07 0.11
N GLY A 47 6.40 -13.38 0.09
CA GLY A 47 7.68 -13.93 0.51
C GLY A 47 8.85 -13.40 -0.30
N VAL A 48 8.71 -13.33 -1.63
CA VAL A 48 9.72 -12.74 -2.52
C VAL A 48 9.87 -11.24 -2.27
N HIS A 49 8.77 -10.50 -2.13
CA HIS A 49 8.79 -9.06 -1.89
C HIS A 49 9.50 -8.69 -0.57
N THR A 50 9.19 -9.40 0.50
CA THR A 50 9.80 -9.16 1.83
C THR A 50 11.28 -9.56 1.87
N THR A 51 11.67 -10.65 1.22
CA THR A 51 13.09 -11.04 1.11
C THR A 51 13.87 -10.08 0.23
N LEU A 52 13.29 -9.59 -0.87
CA LEU A 52 13.89 -8.54 -1.70
C LEU A 52 14.04 -7.22 -0.94
N TRP A 53 13.10 -6.84 -0.06
CA TRP A 53 13.27 -5.69 0.81
C TRP A 53 14.48 -5.81 1.74
N ALA A 54 14.65 -6.99 2.36
CA ALA A 54 15.84 -7.28 3.18
C ALA A 54 17.12 -7.22 2.34
N PHE A 55 17.09 -7.75 1.11
CA PHE A 55 18.21 -7.67 0.18
C PHE A 55 18.56 -6.23 -0.21
N THR A 56 17.56 -5.43 -0.60
CA THR A 56 17.71 -4.01 -0.94
C THR A 56 18.30 -3.21 0.22
N ALA A 57 17.88 -3.49 1.45
CA ALA A 57 18.38 -2.78 2.62
C ALA A 57 19.83 -3.18 3.00
N LEU A 58 20.14 -4.47 2.96
CA LEU A 58 21.39 -4.99 3.54
C LEU A 58 22.51 -5.19 2.52
N TYR A 59 22.21 -5.47 1.26
CA TYR A 59 23.21 -5.88 0.26
C TYR A 59 23.39 -4.87 -0.86
N LEU A 60 22.34 -4.16 -1.28
CA LEU A 60 22.45 -3.20 -2.38
C LEU A 60 23.44 -2.05 -2.09
N PRO A 61 23.42 -1.42 -0.89
CA PRO A 61 24.43 -0.41 -0.52
C PRO A 61 25.87 -0.95 -0.45
N ARG A 62 26.04 -2.27 -0.35
CA ARG A 62 27.33 -2.94 -0.26
C ARG A 62 27.90 -3.31 -1.63
N SER A 63 27.13 -3.11 -2.69
CA SER A 63 27.58 -3.43 -4.05
C SER A 63 28.66 -2.43 -4.49
N THR A 64 29.84 -2.96 -4.83
CA THR A 64 31.05 -2.20 -5.21
C THR A 64 30.79 -1.19 -6.33
N PHE A 65 29.85 -1.50 -7.22
CA PHE A 65 29.44 -0.64 -8.33
C PHE A 65 28.97 0.76 -7.91
N LEU A 66 28.36 0.90 -6.73
CA LEU A 66 27.84 2.18 -6.24
C LEU A 66 28.75 2.84 -5.21
N THR A 67 29.64 2.08 -4.57
CA THR A 67 30.57 2.58 -3.55
C THR A 67 31.61 3.53 -4.17
N ASP A 68 32.09 3.23 -5.38
CA ASP A 68 33.13 4.02 -6.07
C ASP A 68 32.66 5.40 -6.54
N ILE A 69 31.34 5.59 -6.70
CA ILE A 69 30.75 6.86 -7.15
C ILE A 69 30.55 7.83 -5.99
N THR A 70 30.62 7.36 -4.74
CA THR A 70 30.29 8.16 -3.56
C THR A 70 31.50 8.50 -2.73
N THR A 71 31.65 9.79 -2.40
CA THR A 71 32.68 10.26 -1.47
C THR A 71 32.39 9.69 -0.08
N PRO A 72 33.37 9.03 0.58
CA PRO A 72 33.20 8.61 1.96
C PRO A 72 32.92 9.84 2.83
N GLU A 73 31.83 9.77 3.61
CA GLU A 73 31.42 10.89 4.48
C GLU A 73 32.15 10.81 5.84
N TRP A 74 32.63 9.61 6.20
CA TRP A 74 33.35 9.32 7.44
C TRP A 74 34.70 8.69 7.10
N ASP A 75 35.74 9.10 7.80
CA ASP A 75 37.08 8.51 7.70
C ASP A 75 37.08 7.10 8.33
N GLU A 76 37.77 6.12 7.73
CA GLU A 76 37.74 4.71 8.19
C GLU A 76 38.16 4.55 9.66
N SER A 77 39.04 5.43 10.15
CA SER A 77 39.48 5.49 11.55
C SER A 77 38.39 5.91 12.55
N GLN A 78 37.33 6.57 12.08
CA GLN A 78 36.20 7.03 12.90
C GLN A 78 35.01 6.06 12.91
N LEU A 79 34.94 5.12 11.97
CA LEU A 79 33.86 4.13 11.88
C LEU A 79 34.06 2.96 12.86
N SER A 80 35.30 2.53 13.08
CA SER A 80 35.60 1.49 14.05
C SER A 80 36.88 1.84 14.80
N SER A 81 36.75 2.16 16.09
CA SER A 81 37.88 2.38 16.98
C SER A 81 37.91 1.28 18.05
N ARG A 82 39.06 1.12 18.72
CA ARG A 82 39.21 0.15 19.82
C ARG A 82 38.18 0.38 20.93
N ASP A 83 37.71 1.61 21.10
CA ASP A 83 36.68 2.00 22.08
C ASP A 83 35.25 1.94 21.51
N ARG A 84 35.12 1.85 20.18
CA ARG A 84 33.84 1.75 19.47
C ARG A 84 33.83 0.62 18.44
N PRO A 85 33.87 -0.66 18.89
CA PRO A 85 33.91 -1.79 17.98
C PRO A 85 32.62 -1.87 17.16
N GLN A 86 32.76 -1.94 15.84
CA GLN A 86 31.66 -2.18 14.90
C GLN A 86 31.91 -3.49 14.14
N HIS A 87 30.85 -4.25 13.89
CA HIS A 87 30.96 -5.46 13.07
C HIS A 87 31.24 -5.09 11.60
N PRO A 88 32.17 -5.77 10.90
CA PRO A 88 32.55 -5.44 9.50
C PRO A 88 31.37 -5.41 8.53
N PHE A 89 30.32 -6.19 8.82
CA PHE A 89 29.08 -6.18 8.03
C PHE A 89 28.39 -4.81 8.00
N LEU A 90 28.41 -4.08 9.11
CA LEU A 90 27.73 -2.78 9.24
C LEU A 90 28.59 -1.63 8.69
N GLU A 91 29.90 -1.82 8.61
CA GLU A 91 30.85 -0.80 8.16
C GLU A 91 30.50 -0.24 6.77
N ALA A 92 30.17 -1.12 5.82
CA ALA A 92 29.75 -0.73 4.48
C ALA A 92 28.42 0.04 4.46
N LEU A 93 27.53 -0.18 5.44
CA LEU A 93 26.24 0.51 5.57
C LEU A 93 26.37 1.85 6.29
N THR A 94 27.39 2.02 7.13
CA THR A 94 27.61 3.24 7.92
C THR A 94 28.65 4.17 7.33
N ARG A 95 29.47 3.72 6.37
CA ARG A 95 30.52 4.51 5.72
C ARG A 95 30.01 5.81 5.09
N SER A 96 28.84 5.76 4.46
CA SER A 96 28.20 6.93 3.86
C SER A 96 26.67 6.81 3.95
N PRO A 97 26.06 7.28 5.07
CA PRO A 97 24.61 7.18 5.30
C PRO A 97 23.77 7.70 4.12
N THR A 98 24.25 8.76 3.47
CA THR A 98 23.61 9.37 2.30
C THR A 98 23.60 8.42 1.10
N SER A 99 24.74 7.79 0.76
CA SER A 99 24.84 6.83 -0.35
C SER A 99 23.95 5.61 -0.11
N THR A 100 24.00 5.09 1.13
CA THR A 100 23.16 3.97 1.56
C THR A 100 21.69 4.27 1.32
N LEU A 101 21.20 5.45 1.72
CA LEU A 101 19.82 5.83 1.49
C LEU A 101 19.47 6.05 0.01
N VAL A 102 20.36 6.62 -0.79
CA VAL A 102 20.14 6.78 -2.25
C VAL A 102 19.97 5.39 -2.89
N CYS A 103 20.86 4.46 -2.56
CA CYS A 103 20.81 3.06 -3.01
C CYS A 103 19.50 2.40 -2.60
N ILE A 104 19.10 2.54 -1.34
CA ILE A 104 17.85 1.99 -0.82
C ILE A 104 16.64 2.63 -1.52
N CYS A 105 16.61 3.94 -1.74
CA CYS A 105 15.52 4.62 -2.44
C CYS A 105 15.40 4.14 -3.89
N ALA A 106 16.52 3.98 -4.59
CA ALA A 106 16.54 3.46 -5.96
C ALA A 106 16.00 2.03 -6.02
N GLY A 107 16.48 1.15 -5.13
CA GLY A 107 15.96 -0.22 -5.00
C GLY A 107 14.49 -0.26 -4.61
N ALA A 108 14.07 0.60 -3.68
CA ALA A 108 12.69 0.73 -3.23
C ALA A 108 11.74 1.13 -4.37
N LEU A 109 12.14 2.04 -5.25
CA LEU A 109 11.32 2.43 -6.42
C LEU A 109 11.10 1.26 -7.37
N LEU A 110 12.14 0.47 -7.66
CA LEU A 110 12.04 -0.71 -8.52
C LEU A 110 11.15 -1.79 -7.88
N LEU A 111 11.43 -2.09 -6.61
CA LEU A 111 10.73 -3.13 -5.87
C LEU A 111 9.26 -2.77 -5.66
N GLN A 112 8.96 -1.53 -5.25
CA GLN A 112 7.57 -1.05 -5.14
C GLN A 112 6.90 -0.92 -6.49
N GLY A 113 7.62 -0.54 -7.54
CA GLY A 113 7.12 -0.51 -8.92
C GLY A 113 6.57 -1.87 -9.35
N TRP A 114 7.36 -2.93 -9.13
CA TRP A 114 6.96 -4.31 -9.40
C TRP A 114 5.80 -4.76 -8.52
N TRP A 115 5.92 -4.61 -7.20
CA TRP A 115 4.89 -5.04 -6.23
C TRP A 115 3.54 -4.35 -6.46
N ALA A 116 3.54 -3.02 -6.63
CA ALA A 116 2.33 -2.26 -6.89
C ALA A 116 1.72 -2.59 -8.27
N GLY A 117 2.54 -2.95 -9.26
CA GLY A 117 2.06 -3.46 -10.54
C GLY A 117 1.30 -4.77 -10.39
N TRP A 118 1.89 -5.73 -9.68
CA TRP A 118 1.24 -7.00 -9.40
C TRP A 118 -0.06 -6.84 -8.59
N LEU A 119 -0.02 -6.03 -7.52
CA LEU A 119 -1.21 -5.73 -6.71
C LEU A 119 -2.30 -5.00 -7.52
N ARG A 120 -1.92 -4.12 -8.44
CA ARG A 120 -2.87 -3.40 -9.29
C ARG A 120 -3.57 -4.37 -10.24
N ASP A 121 -2.84 -5.28 -10.86
CA ASP A 121 -3.43 -6.28 -11.76
C ASP A 121 -4.40 -7.18 -10.98
N LEU A 122 -4.03 -7.63 -9.78
CA LEU A 122 -4.91 -8.37 -8.87
C LEU A 122 -6.16 -7.57 -8.45
N TRP A 123 -5.98 -6.29 -8.07
CA TRP A 123 -7.08 -5.41 -7.69
C TRP A 123 -8.05 -5.20 -8.85
N LEU A 124 -7.54 -5.03 -10.07
CA LEU A 124 -8.36 -4.89 -11.27
C LEU A 124 -9.15 -6.17 -11.52
N GLU A 125 -8.51 -7.33 -11.48
CA GLU A 125 -9.18 -8.62 -11.72
C GLU A 125 -10.37 -8.86 -10.79
N MET A 126 -10.24 -8.52 -9.51
CA MET A 126 -11.31 -8.63 -8.52
C MET A 126 -12.46 -7.62 -8.74
N ASN A 127 -12.18 -6.48 -9.39
CA ASN A 127 -13.16 -5.42 -9.62
C ASN A 127 -13.79 -5.47 -11.02
N LEU A 128 -13.26 -6.27 -11.96
CA LEU A 128 -13.86 -6.50 -13.26
C LEU A 128 -15.22 -7.18 -13.08
N ARG A 129 -16.28 -6.57 -13.61
CA ARG A 129 -17.65 -7.10 -13.61
C ARG A 129 -18.17 -7.24 -15.03
N GLY A 130 -19.13 -8.14 -15.24
CA GLY A 130 -19.82 -8.31 -16.51
C GLY A 130 -19.42 -9.57 -17.29
N THR A 131 -19.92 -9.67 -18.51
CA THR A 131 -19.61 -10.76 -19.46
C THR A 131 -18.13 -10.75 -19.87
N GLU A 132 -17.62 -11.85 -20.42
CA GLU A 132 -16.21 -11.92 -20.85
C GLU A 132 -15.82 -10.82 -21.85
N ASP A 133 -16.73 -10.43 -22.74
CA ASP A 133 -16.48 -9.33 -23.69
C ASP A 133 -16.44 -7.97 -23.00
N GLU A 134 -17.30 -7.71 -22.02
CA GLU A 134 -17.23 -6.49 -21.18
C GLU A 134 -15.93 -6.44 -20.37
N ARG A 135 -15.49 -7.58 -19.81
CA ARG A 135 -14.22 -7.69 -19.08
C ARG A 135 -13.02 -7.42 -19.99
N ARG A 136 -13.05 -7.90 -21.24
CA ARG A 136 -12.01 -7.61 -22.25
C ARG A 136 -11.93 -6.11 -22.57
N VAL A 137 -13.07 -5.45 -22.77
CA VAL A 137 -13.15 -4.00 -23.02
C VAL A 137 -12.64 -3.21 -21.82
N GLN A 138 -13.03 -3.58 -20.60
CA GLN A 138 -12.55 -2.95 -19.37
C GLN A 138 -11.02 -3.11 -19.23
N ARG A 139 -10.47 -4.31 -19.42
CA ARG A 139 -9.01 -4.55 -19.39
C ARG A 139 -8.26 -3.68 -20.40
N ALA A 140 -8.78 -3.54 -21.61
CA ALA A 140 -8.18 -2.65 -22.62
C ALA A 140 -8.18 -1.19 -22.17
N SER A 141 -9.28 -0.71 -21.58
CA SER A 141 -9.36 0.65 -21.01
C SER A 141 -8.34 0.88 -19.88
N TYR A 142 -8.19 -0.09 -18.97
CA TYR A 142 -7.22 -0.01 -17.87
C TYR A 142 -5.78 -0.03 -18.35
N ARG A 143 -5.47 -0.84 -19.37
CA ARG A 143 -4.14 -0.88 -19.99
C ARG A 143 -3.77 0.47 -20.62
N ASN A 144 -4.72 1.12 -21.30
CA ASN A 144 -4.50 2.44 -21.88
C ASN A 144 -4.25 3.52 -20.80
N LYS A 145 -4.85 3.37 -19.62
CA LYS A 145 -4.66 4.26 -18.47
C LYS A 145 -3.50 3.87 -17.55
N LYS A 146 -2.73 2.81 -17.87
CA LYS A 146 -1.66 2.31 -17.00
C LYS A 146 -0.53 3.33 -16.86
N VAL A 147 -0.10 3.91 -17.98
CA VAL A 147 0.99 4.91 -18.00
C VAL A 147 0.58 6.19 -17.27
N THR A 148 -0.67 6.64 -17.44
CA THR A 148 -1.16 7.83 -16.74
C THR A 148 -1.26 7.57 -15.23
N ALA A 149 -1.79 6.42 -14.81
CA ALA A 149 -1.85 6.04 -13.40
C ALA A 149 -0.46 5.95 -12.75
N PHE A 150 0.54 5.42 -13.48
CA PHE A 150 1.93 5.35 -13.02
C PHE A 150 2.55 6.75 -12.85
N ARG A 151 2.32 7.65 -13.81
CA ARG A 151 2.80 9.05 -13.70
C ARG A 151 2.14 9.78 -12.54
N GLU A 152 0.82 9.64 -12.40
CA GLU A 152 0.06 10.23 -11.30
C GLU A 152 0.53 9.71 -9.94
N SER A 153 0.80 8.40 -9.80
CA SER A 153 1.29 7.83 -8.54
C SER A 153 2.69 8.32 -8.20
N LEU A 154 3.59 8.46 -9.19
CA LEU A 154 4.91 9.06 -8.97
C LEU A 154 4.82 10.52 -8.52
N VAL A 155 3.99 11.33 -9.18
CA VAL A 155 3.80 12.74 -8.80
C VAL A 155 3.24 12.85 -7.38
N LEU A 156 2.24 12.03 -7.03
CA LEU A 156 1.71 12.01 -5.66
C LEU A 156 2.77 11.58 -4.64
N THR A 157 3.62 10.60 -4.99
CA THR A 157 4.70 10.13 -4.11
C THR A 157 5.74 11.22 -3.85
N LEU A 158 6.12 11.96 -4.90
CA LEU A 158 7.04 13.10 -4.77
C LEU A 158 6.41 14.27 -3.98
N ALA A 159 5.11 14.55 -4.19
CA ALA A 159 4.42 15.54 -3.38
C ALA A 159 4.35 15.11 -1.90
N ALA A 160 4.09 13.82 -1.66
CA ALA A 160 4.06 13.25 -0.32
C ALA A 160 5.44 13.26 0.36
N SER A 161 6.54 13.02 -0.38
CA SER A 161 7.88 13.09 0.21
C SER A 161 8.21 14.49 0.70
N ILE A 162 7.79 15.54 -0.01
CA ILE A 162 7.93 16.93 0.44
C ILE A 162 7.11 17.17 1.71
N ALA A 163 5.85 16.72 1.75
CA ALA A 163 5.00 16.86 2.94
C ALA A 163 5.58 16.10 4.15
N ILE A 164 6.06 14.87 3.96
CA ILE A 164 6.70 14.06 5.01
C ILE A 164 8.01 14.72 5.46
N HIS A 165 8.78 15.33 4.57
CA HIS A 165 9.99 16.05 4.93
C HIS A 165 9.70 17.22 5.89
N ILE A 166 8.66 18.00 5.60
CA ILE A 166 8.20 19.09 6.48
C ILE A 166 7.74 18.53 7.83
N ILE A 167 7.02 17.41 7.83
CA ILE A 167 6.59 16.73 9.06
C ILE A 167 7.81 16.29 9.88
N LEU A 168 8.81 15.63 9.27
CA LEU A 168 10.03 15.20 9.97
C LEU A 168 10.78 16.38 10.60
N ILE A 169 10.86 17.51 9.91
CA ILE A 169 11.42 18.75 10.46
C ILE A 169 10.61 19.23 11.66
N ALA A 170 9.27 19.25 11.55
CA ALA A 170 8.40 19.65 12.66
C ALA A 170 8.54 18.72 13.88
N PHE A 171 8.85 17.44 13.68
CA PHE A 171 9.15 16.46 14.73
C PHE A 171 10.60 16.51 15.26
N GLY A 172 11.40 17.50 14.83
CA GLY A 172 12.72 17.78 15.40
C GLY A 172 13.91 17.38 14.53
N ALA A 173 13.70 17.00 13.27
CA ALA A 173 14.84 16.80 12.36
C ALA A 173 15.58 18.13 12.08
N PRO A 174 16.92 18.13 12.03
CA PRO A 174 17.69 19.36 11.82
C PRO A 174 17.36 20.06 10.50
N ILE A 175 17.06 21.36 10.57
CA ILE A 175 16.61 22.17 9.43
C ILE A 175 17.75 22.46 8.44
N THR A 176 18.99 22.62 8.92
CA THR A 176 20.13 23.09 8.11
C THR A 176 21.16 22.00 7.85
N SER A 177 21.55 21.24 8.87
CA SER A 177 22.74 20.38 8.80
C SER A 177 22.52 19.02 8.13
N TYR A 178 21.29 18.64 7.77
CA TYR A 178 20.99 17.31 7.20
C TYR A 178 19.82 17.29 6.19
N ILE A 179 19.59 18.39 5.45
CA ILE A 179 18.44 18.53 4.53
C ILE A 179 18.33 17.34 3.57
N LEU A 180 19.42 16.98 2.88
CA LEU A 180 19.42 15.88 1.92
C LEU A 180 19.08 14.54 2.59
N LYS A 181 19.66 14.26 3.76
CA LYS A 181 19.43 13.01 4.49
C LYS A 181 17.98 12.89 4.96
N THR A 182 17.45 13.95 5.55
CA THR A 182 16.05 14.01 5.99
C THR A 182 15.10 13.91 4.80
N TYR A 183 15.45 14.47 3.65
CA TYR A 183 14.66 14.33 2.43
C TYR A 183 14.69 12.92 1.87
N LEU A 184 15.86 12.25 1.84
CA LEU A 184 15.96 10.85 1.41
C LEU A 184 15.14 9.91 2.31
N LEU A 185 15.14 10.14 3.63
CA LEU A 185 14.26 9.41 4.55
C LEU A 185 12.79 9.65 4.20
N ALA A 186 12.39 10.91 4.01
CA ALA A 186 11.02 11.25 3.64
C ALA A 186 10.60 10.63 2.30
N LEU A 187 11.51 10.58 1.32
CA LEU A 187 11.30 9.94 0.03
C LEU A 187 11.11 8.44 0.19
N LEU A 188 11.95 7.77 0.98
CA LEU A 188 11.80 6.34 1.28
C LEU A 188 10.44 6.05 1.91
N LEU A 189 10.04 6.82 2.92
CA LEU A 189 8.73 6.67 3.57
C LEU A 189 7.59 6.88 2.56
N ALA A 190 7.68 7.89 1.69
CA ALA A 190 6.67 8.12 0.66
C ALA A 190 6.57 6.96 -0.33
N ILE A 191 7.69 6.41 -0.80
CA ILE A 191 7.73 5.25 -1.69
C ILE A 191 7.06 4.03 -1.04
N MET A 192 7.31 3.81 0.25
CA MET A 192 6.79 2.65 0.97
C MET A 192 5.31 2.78 1.37
N THR A 193 4.83 4.00 1.64
CA THR A 193 3.49 4.23 2.19
C THR A 193 2.48 4.77 1.18
N VAL A 194 2.91 5.58 0.20
CA VAL A 194 2.00 6.32 -0.70
C VAL A 194 2.00 5.73 -2.11
N TYR A 195 3.15 5.31 -2.64
CA TYR A 195 3.26 4.90 -4.04
C TYR A 195 2.34 3.73 -4.40
N ALA A 196 2.37 2.63 -3.64
CA ALA A 196 1.56 1.45 -3.94
C ALA A 196 0.04 1.73 -3.83
N PRO A 197 -0.48 2.37 -2.77
CA PRO A 197 -1.89 2.76 -2.73
C PRO A 197 -2.29 3.72 -3.85
N ALA A 198 -1.43 4.69 -4.19
CA ALA A 198 -1.66 5.62 -5.29
C ALA A 198 -1.73 4.94 -6.65
N TYR A 199 -0.89 3.94 -6.88
CA TYR A 199 -0.89 3.22 -8.15
C TYR A 199 -2.02 2.19 -8.24
N VAL A 200 -2.40 1.54 -7.14
CA VAL A 200 -3.47 0.52 -7.13
C VAL A 200 -4.85 1.15 -7.14
N ILE A 201 -5.15 2.01 -6.16
CA ILE A 201 -6.49 2.62 -5.95
C ILE A 201 -6.66 3.86 -6.85
N GLY A 202 -5.55 4.54 -7.15
CA GLY A 202 -5.53 5.80 -7.86
C GLY A 202 -5.40 7.00 -6.92
N VAL A 203 -4.95 8.10 -7.51
CA VAL A 203 -4.76 9.38 -6.81
C VAL A 203 -6.12 9.98 -6.41
N PRO A 204 -6.27 10.45 -5.15
CA PRO A 204 -7.53 11.01 -4.65
C PRO A 204 -7.77 12.46 -5.10
N LEU A 205 -6.79 13.09 -5.75
CA LEU A 205 -6.84 14.47 -6.22
C LEU A 205 -7.62 14.56 -7.55
N GLY A 206 -8.69 15.35 -7.59
CA GLY A 206 -9.50 15.58 -8.79
C GLY A 206 -10.88 16.18 -8.48
N SER A 207 -11.62 16.63 -9.49
CA SER A 207 -12.95 17.24 -9.32
C SER A 207 -14.13 16.34 -9.72
N SER A 208 -13.85 15.13 -10.21
CA SER A 208 -14.88 14.20 -10.69
C SER A 208 -15.56 13.41 -9.55
N ASN A 209 -16.76 12.89 -9.78
CA ASN A 209 -17.45 12.00 -8.81
C ASN A 209 -16.57 10.79 -8.42
N LEU A 210 -15.80 10.25 -9.37
CA LEU A 210 -14.86 9.16 -9.11
C LEU A 210 -13.74 9.58 -8.15
N SER A 211 -13.27 10.83 -8.21
CA SER A 211 -12.26 11.34 -7.28
C SER A 211 -12.79 11.46 -5.85
N VAL A 212 -14.08 11.74 -5.67
CA VAL A 212 -14.72 11.77 -4.35
C VAL A 212 -14.73 10.36 -3.74
N VAL A 213 -15.12 9.34 -4.52
CA VAL A 213 -15.08 7.94 -4.08
C VAL A 213 -13.65 7.51 -3.70
N LYS A 214 -12.64 7.91 -4.49
CA LYS A 214 -11.23 7.67 -4.16
C LYS A 214 -10.82 8.34 -2.84
N ARG A 215 -11.18 9.60 -2.61
CA ARG A 215 -10.90 10.28 -1.32
C ARG A 215 -11.49 9.53 -0.14
N TRP A 216 -12.76 9.15 -0.21
CA TRP A 216 -13.40 8.37 0.85
C TRP A 216 -12.73 7.01 1.06
N THR A 217 -12.27 6.38 -0.03
CA THR A 217 -11.49 5.13 0.06
C THR A 217 -10.18 5.37 0.80
N TRP A 218 -9.44 6.43 0.48
CA TRP A 218 -8.19 6.78 1.18
C TRP A 218 -8.41 7.09 2.66
N LEU A 219 -9.45 7.88 2.99
CA LEU A 219 -9.80 8.19 4.38
C LEU A 219 -10.12 6.92 5.17
N ARG A 220 -10.98 6.06 4.63
CA ARG A 220 -11.31 4.77 5.27
C ARG A 220 -10.07 3.91 5.50
N LEU A 221 -9.14 3.88 4.54
CA LEU A 221 -7.99 3.00 4.61
C LEU A 221 -6.89 3.50 5.54
N PHE A 222 -6.56 4.80 5.51
CA PHE A 222 -5.40 5.35 6.19
C PHE A 222 -5.74 6.20 7.42
N VAL A 223 -6.97 6.67 7.55
CA VAL A 223 -7.44 7.43 8.72
C VAL A 223 -8.30 6.55 9.62
N GLU A 224 -9.31 5.88 9.06
CA GLU A 224 -10.18 4.97 9.84
C GLU A 224 -9.53 3.59 10.05
N LEU A 225 -8.43 3.28 9.34
CA LEU A 225 -7.74 1.99 9.39
C LEU A 225 -8.68 0.80 9.21
N SER A 226 -9.63 0.92 8.28
CA SER A 226 -10.68 -0.08 8.02
C SER A 226 -10.50 -0.75 6.64
N PRO A 227 -9.45 -1.58 6.43
CA PRO A 227 -9.31 -2.36 5.21
C PRO A 227 -10.32 -3.52 5.18
N ARG A 228 -11.11 -3.58 4.10
CA ARG A 228 -12.21 -4.55 3.92
C ARG A 228 -11.79 -5.67 2.98
N THR A 229 -11.02 -5.36 1.95
CA THR A 229 -10.57 -6.35 0.96
C THR A 229 -9.17 -6.87 1.28
N PRO A 230 -8.81 -8.07 0.82
CA PRO A 230 -7.47 -8.61 1.04
C PRO A 230 -6.34 -7.74 0.45
N VAL A 231 -6.57 -7.12 -0.70
CA VAL A 231 -5.62 -6.17 -1.31
C VAL A 231 -5.51 -4.89 -0.49
N GLU A 232 -6.62 -4.39 0.07
CA GLU A 232 -6.56 -3.23 0.99
C GLU A 232 -5.72 -3.54 2.23
N ARG A 233 -5.85 -4.75 2.81
CA ARG A 233 -4.98 -5.18 3.92
C ARG A 233 -3.51 -5.19 3.52
N ALA A 234 -3.21 -5.70 2.31
CA ALA A 234 -1.86 -5.73 1.75
C ALA A 234 -1.27 -4.34 1.45
N LEU A 235 -2.10 -3.29 1.38
CA LEU A 235 -1.67 -1.90 1.19
C LEU A 235 -1.53 -1.16 2.53
N VAL A 236 -2.50 -1.31 3.44
CA VAL A 236 -2.58 -0.55 4.69
C VAL A 236 -1.57 -1.03 5.72
N TYR A 237 -1.48 -2.35 5.94
CA TYR A 237 -0.63 -2.89 7.00
C TYR A 237 0.84 -2.52 6.82
N PRO A 238 1.46 -2.71 5.63
CA PRO A 238 2.86 -2.33 5.45
C PRO A 238 3.08 -0.82 5.60
N ALA A 239 2.13 0.01 5.15
CA ALA A 239 2.22 1.46 5.29
C ALA A 239 2.22 1.89 6.78
N VAL A 240 1.30 1.36 7.57
CA VAL A 240 1.24 1.61 9.03
C VAL A 240 2.51 1.10 9.71
N GLY A 241 2.93 -0.12 9.37
CA GLY A 241 4.17 -0.72 9.89
C GLY A 241 5.41 0.11 9.59
N THR A 242 5.48 0.72 8.40
CA THR A 242 6.58 1.61 8.01
C THR A 242 6.65 2.83 8.91
N VAL A 243 5.52 3.48 9.17
CA VAL A 243 5.46 4.69 10.00
C VAL A 243 5.79 4.36 11.45
N VAL A 244 5.19 3.29 12.00
CA VAL A 244 5.48 2.82 13.36
C VAL A 244 6.94 2.40 13.50
N GLY A 245 7.46 1.65 12.53
CA GLY A 245 8.87 1.24 12.49
C GLY A 245 9.81 2.44 12.44
N CYS A 246 9.56 3.41 11.57
CA CYS A 246 10.33 4.65 11.48
C CYS A 246 10.36 5.38 12.83
N TRP A 247 9.21 5.51 13.48
CA TRP A 247 9.09 6.17 14.78
C TRP A 247 9.86 5.44 15.87
N LEU A 248 9.76 4.11 15.95
CA LEU A 248 10.54 3.29 16.89
C LEU A 248 12.05 3.39 16.61
N GLY A 249 12.44 3.55 15.35
CA GLY A 249 13.85 3.73 14.93
C GLY A 249 14.50 5.02 15.43
N ILE A 250 13.73 5.95 16.01
CA ILE A 250 14.25 7.14 16.68
C ILE A 250 14.76 6.82 18.08
N ILE A 251 14.19 5.81 18.76
CA ILE A 251 14.56 5.45 20.15
C ILE A 251 16.06 5.18 20.29
N PRO A 252 16.71 4.40 19.39
CA PRO A 252 18.16 4.20 19.48
C PRO A 252 18.97 5.48 19.31
N ILE A 253 18.48 6.49 18.58
CA ILE A 253 19.17 7.78 18.45
C ILE A 253 19.12 8.53 19.77
N ALA A 254 17.95 8.60 20.40
CA ALA A 254 17.75 9.30 21.66
C ALA A 254 18.55 8.69 22.83
N LEU A 255 18.82 7.39 22.77
CA LEU A 255 19.60 6.68 23.77
C LEU A 255 21.11 6.92 23.66
N ASP A 256 21.57 7.53 22.55
CA ASP A 256 22.93 7.99 22.29
C ASP A 256 24.02 7.05 22.80
N TRP A 257 24.15 5.89 22.15
CA TRP A 257 25.25 4.96 22.42
C TRP A 257 26.52 5.35 21.66
N ASP A 258 26.52 6.51 21.01
CA ASP A 258 27.67 7.08 20.33
C ASP A 258 28.23 6.14 19.24
N ARG A 259 27.33 5.40 18.55
CA ARG A 259 27.70 4.39 17.55
C ARG A 259 27.44 4.89 16.11
N PRO A 260 28.30 4.52 15.14
CA PRO A 260 28.13 4.93 13.73
C PRO A 260 26.82 4.43 13.11
N TRP A 261 26.29 3.29 13.58
CA TRP A 261 25.00 2.79 13.11
C TRP A 261 23.81 3.62 13.61
N GLN A 262 23.98 4.47 14.63
CA GLN A 262 22.96 5.44 15.11
C GLN A 262 22.92 6.72 14.28
N ALA A 263 23.79 6.87 13.28
CA ALA A 263 23.83 8.08 12.47
C ALA A 263 22.50 8.38 11.77
N TRP A 264 22.06 9.63 11.83
CA TRP A 264 20.86 10.08 11.12
C TRP A 264 21.07 9.95 9.59
N PRO A 265 20.14 9.33 8.84
CA PRO A 265 18.83 8.80 9.21
C PRO A 265 18.77 7.25 9.12
N LEU A 266 19.88 6.55 9.39
CA LEU A 266 19.99 5.10 9.18
C LEU A 266 19.01 4.32 10.06
N THR A 267 19.00 4.56 11.37
CA THR A 267 18.13 3.82 12.29
C THR A 267 16.64 3.94 11.97
N PRO A 268 16.05 5.14 11.72
CA PRO A 268 14.65 5.22 11.30
C PRO A 268 14.41 4.59 9.93
N ALA A 269 15.35 4.69 8.99
CA ALA A 269 15.21 4.06 7.67
C ALA A 269 15.15 2.52 7.76
N PHE A 270 16.09 1.89 8.47
CA PHE A 270 16.11 0.44 8.65
C PHE A 270 14.93 -0.06 9.49
N ALA A 271 14.53 0.69 10.51
CA ALA A 271 13.37 0.34 11.32
C ALA A 271 12.06 0.49 10.52
N ALA A 272 11.95 1.47 9.61
CA ALA A 272 10.84 1.59 8.68
C ALA A 272 10.73 0.37 7.73
N ILE A 273 11.86 -0.08 7.18
CA ILE A 273 11.92 -1.29 6.33
C ILE A 273 11.54 -2.53 7.13
N GLY A 274 12.07 -2.69 8.34
CA GLY A 274 11.70 -3.79 9.24
C GLY A 274 10.21 -3.79 9.57
N GLY A 275 9.64 -2.63 9.91
CA GLY A 275 8.22 -2.46 10.17
C GLY A 275 7.33 -2.77 8.96
N TYR A 276 7.76 -2.38 7.75
CA TYR A 276 7.10 -2.76 6.50
C TYR A 276 7.10 -4.27 6.28
N ILE A 277 8.25 -4.94 6.46
CA ILE A 277 8.37 -6.40 6.30
C ILE A 277 7.47 -7.12 7.29
N ILE A 278 7.58 -6.81 8.58
CA ILE A 278 6.79 -7.45 9.64
C ILE A 278 5.30 -7.29 9.35
N SER A 279 4.87 -6.08 9.01
CA SER A 279 3.44 -5.81 8.78
C SER A 279 2.94 -6.38 7.45
N SER A 280 3.81 -6.55 6.45
CA SER A 280 3.49 -7.29 5.21
C SER A 280 3.24 -8.77 5.51
N LEU A 281 4.04 -9.38 6.38
CA LEU A 281 3.84 -10.75 6.84
C LEU A 281 2.58 -10.84 7.71
N SER A 282 2.29 -9.85 8.55
CA SER A 282 1.03 -9.80 9.30
C SER A 282 -0.20 -9.72 8.38
N ALA A 283 -0.14 -8.92 7.30
CA ALA A 283 -1.21 -8.87 6.30
C ALA A 283 -1.40 -10.22 5.61
N LEU A 284 -0.30 -10.91 5.29
CA LEU A 284 -0.32 -12.26 4.74
C LEU A 284 -1.04 -13.22 5.69
N THR A 285 -0.65 -13.23 6.97
CA THR A 285 -1.24 -14.09 8.00
C THR A 285 -2.73 -13.81 8.17
N VAL A 286 -3.14 -12.54 8.29
CA VAL A 286 -4.56 -12.17 8.43
C VAL A 286 -5.35 -12.59 7.19
N ASN A 287 -4.82 -12.36 5.99
CA ASN A 287 -5.47 -12.81 4.75
C ASN A 287 -5.63 -14.33 4.71
N ALA A 288 -4.60 -15.08 5.11
CA ALA A 288 -4.66 -16.54 5.17
C ALA A 288 -5.71 -17.04 6.17
N LEU A 289 -5.75 -16.46 7.37
CA LEU A 289 -6.70 -16.82 8.42
C LEU A 289 -8.15 -16.54 8.00
N VAL A 290 -8.41 -15.38 7.39
CA VAL A 290 -9.74 -15.04 6.87
C VAL A 290 -10.15 -16.01 5.75
N GLN A 291 -9.23 -16.38 4.87
CA GLN A 291 -9.50 -17.32 3.79
C GLN A 291 -9.81 -18.74 4.32
N LEU A 292 -9.04 -19.23 5.29
CA LEU A 292 -9.30 -20.51 5.95
C LEU A 292 -10.64 -20.52 6.69
N GLY A 293 -10.94 -19.46 7.44
CA GLY A 293 -12.21 -19.31 8.14
C GLY A 293 -13.42 -19.26 7.19
N SER A 294 -13.26 -18.63 6.03
CA SER A 294 -14.31 -18.61 5.00
C SER A 294 -14.52 -19.97 4.32
N GLY A 295 -13.47 -20.77 4.15
CA GLY A 295 -13.55 -22.10 3.55
C GLY A 295 -14.28 -23.12 4.43
N ASN A 296 -14.14 -23.03 5.76
CA ASN A 296 -14.81 -23.92 6.70
C ASN A 296 -16.32 -23.67 6.84
N ASN A 297 -16.83 -22.51 6.42
CA ASN A 297 -18.27 -22.18 6.49
C ASN A 297 -19.06 -22.68 5.27
N ILE A 298 -18.41 -23.36 4.32
CA ILE A 298 -19.00 -23.83 3.05
C ILE A 298 -18.98 -25.37 2.97
N ALA A 299 -18.54 -26.05 4.03
CA ALA A 299 -18.57 -27.52 4.19
C ALA A 299 -19.63 -27.92 5.23
#